data_AF-A0A2N7EBD8-F1
#
_entry.id   AF-A0A2N7EBD8-F1
#
_cell.length_a   1.000
_cell.length_b   1.000
_cell.length_c   1.000
_cell.angle_alpha   90.00
_cell.angle_beta   90.00
_cell.angle_gamma   90.00
#
_symmetry.space_group_name_H-M   'P 1'
#
loop_
_entity.id
_entity.type
_entity.pdbx_description
1 polymer ?
#
loop_
_entity_poly.entity_id
_entity_poly.type
_entity_poly.pdbx_seq_one_letter_code
_entity_poly.pdbx_strand_id
1 'polypeptide(L)' 'MANNIKGNGDGENGENQTYTIPGRGIVDREQLVKEVEKGKHPSFHTMEVDGEKFVRANPDRKKGNNVDK' A
#
# COMPACT_ATOMS: atom_id res chain seq x y z
N MET A 1 9.30 7.65 7.80
CA MET A 1 7.86 7.50 7.49
C MET A 1 7.67 7.79 6.01
N ALA A 2 7.09 6.88 5.24
CA ALA A 2 6.78 7.17 3.84
C ALA A 2 5.45 7.93 3.77
N ASN A 3 5.44 9.05 3.06
CA ASN A 3 4.23 9.86 2.80
C ASN A 3 3.53 9.45 1.51
N ASN A 4 4.24 8.73 0.64
CA ASN A 4 3.74 8.21 -0.60
C ASN A 4 4.32 6.81 -0.81
N ILE A 5 3.46 5.85 -1.12
CA ILE A 5 3.83 4.48 -1.42
C ILE A 5 3.01 4.10 -2.65
N LYS A 6 3.70 3.71 -3.72
CA LYS A 6 3.08 3.28 -4.97
C LYS A 6 3.08 1.75 -5.02
N GLY A 7 1.91 1.15 -5.23
CA GLY A 7 1.81 -0.25 -5.61
C GLY A 7 2.30 -0.45 -7.04
N ASN A 8 3.07 -1.51 -7.28
CA ASN A 8 3.68 -1.77 -8.59
C ASN A 8 2.84 -2.67 -9.50
N GLY A 9 1.83 -3.37 -8.97
CA GLY A 9 0.95 -4.26 -9.76
C GLY A 9 1.70 -5.37 -10.49
N ASP A 10 2.78 -5.85 -9.89
CA ASP A 10 3.81 -6.72 -10.47
C ASP A 10 3.58 -8.22 -10.22
N GLY A 11 2.46 -8.58 -9.59
CA GLY A 11 2.01 -9.95 -9.43
C GLY A 11 1.27 -10.52 -10.65
N GLU A 12 1.07 -11.83 -10.67
CA GLU A 12 0.50 -12.56 -11.82
C GLU A 12 -0.94 -12.10 -12.16
N ASN A 13 -1.71 -11.65 -11.15
CA ASN A 13 -3.07 -11.14 -11.31
C ASN A 13 -3.13 -9.61 -11.17
N GLY A 14 -1.98 -8.93 -11.31
CA GLY A 14 -1.86 -7.47 -11.12
C GLY A 14 -1.88 -7.04 -9.65
N GLU A 15 -1.74 -7.97 -8.71
CA GLU A 15 -1.57 -7.65 -7.30
C GLU A 15 -0.19 -7.04 -7.03
N ASN A 16 -0.05 -6.34 -5.89
CA ASN A 16 1.22 -5.72 -5.53
C ASN A 16 2.11 -6.72 -4.81
N GLN A 17 3.12 -7.26 -5.47
CA GLN A 17 4.18 -8.05 -4.82
C GLN A 17 5.29 -7.13 -4.29
N THR A 18 5.49 -5.99 -4.95
CA THR A 18 6.41 -4.95 -4.51
C THR A 18 5.75 -3.57 -4.46
N TYR A 19 6.40 -2.68 -3.70
CA TYR A 19 5.98 -1.30 -3.53
C TYR A 19 7.15 -0.35 -3.73
N THR A 20 6.91 0.77 -4.38
CA THR A 20 7.90 1.82 -4.55
C THR A 20 7.69 2.92 -3.51
N ILE A 21 8.70 3.15 -2.70
CA ILE A 21 8.78 4.27 -1.76
C ILE A 21 9.73 5.32 -2.33
N PRO A 22 9.24 6.52 -2.69
CA PRO A 22 10.10 7.60 -3.19
C PRO A 22 11.25 7.89 -2.22
N GLY A 23 12.48 7.91 -2.73
CA GLY A 23 13.70 8.14 -1.95
C GLY A 23 14.26 6.91 -1.20
N ARG A 24 13.52 5.80 -1.12
CA ARG A 24 14.01 4.53 -0.55
C ARG A 24 14.18 3.45 -1.63
N GLY A 25 13.34 3.47 -2.67
CA GLY A 25 13.34 2.46 -3.72
C GLY A 25 12.23 1.42 -3.53
N ILE A 26 12.43 0.26 -4.12
CA ILE A 26 11.47 -0.84 -4.15
C ILE A 26 11.60 -1.67 -2.86
N VAL A 27 10.48 -2.06 -2.30
CA VAL A 27 10.39 -2.93 -1.11
C VAL A 27 9.35 -4.01 -1.32
N ASP A 28 9.63 -5.21 -0.80
CA ASP A 28 8.70 -6.33 -0.85
C ASP A 28 7.43 -6.08 -0.02
N ARG A 29 6.32 -6.65 -0.50
CA ARG A 29 5.01 -6.61 0.19
C ARG A 29 5.11 -7.03 1.65
N GLU A 30 5.71 -8.19 1.93
CA GLU A 30 5.81 -8.71 3.29
C GLU A 30 6.56 -7.78 4.24
N GLN A 31 7.65 -7.17 3.76
CA GLN A 31 8.42 -6.22 4.53
C GLN A 31 7.57 -4.98 4.82
N LEU A 32 6.90 -4.44 3.81
CA LEU A 32 6.11 -3.23 3.98
C LEU A 32 4.88 -3.46 4.88
N VAL A 33 4.20 -4.59 4.75
CA VAL A 33 3.09 -5.01 5.64
C VAL A 33 3.55 -4.98 7.09
N LYS A 34 4.69 -5.63 7.41
CA LYS A 34 5.25 -5.65 8.77
C LYS A 34 5.59 -4.26 9.28
N GLU A 35 6.05 -3.34 8.42
CA GLU A 35 6.35 -1.96 8.80
C GLU A 35 5.09 -1.15 9.09
N VAL A 36 4.03 -1.33 8.31
CA VAL A 36 2.73 -0.69 8.51
C VAL A 36 2.06 -1.19 9.79
N GLU A 37 2.05 -2.51 10.03
CA GLU A 37 1.53 -3.10 11.28
C GLU A 37 2.29 -2.63 12.53
N LYS A 38 3.58 -2.31 12.38
CA LYS A 38 4.41 -1.69 13.43
C LYS A 38 4.20 -0.17 13.56
N GLY A 39 3.27 0.42 12.81
CA GLY A 39 2.94 1.85 12.87
C GLY A 39 3.97 2.78 12.23
N LYS A 40 4.93 2.28 11.42
CA LYS A 40 5.96 3.13 10.78
C LYS A 40 5.42 4.01 9.65
N HIS A 41 4.20 3.72 9.19
CA HIS A 41 3.52 4.34 8.05
C HIS A 41 2.05 4.65 8.40
N PRO A 42 1.76 5.64 9.25
CA PRO A 42 0.43 5.92 9.80
C PRO A 42 -0.58 6.40 8.75
N SER A 43 -0.13 6.86 7.58
CA SER A 43 -1.00 7.21 6.44
C SER A 43 -1.46 6.01 5.62
N PHE A 44 -1.04 4.80 6.01
CA PHE A 44 -1.31 3.54 5.33
C PHE A 44 -1.86 2.51 6.32
N HIS A 45 -2.61 1.55 5.81
CA HIS A 45 -3.11 0.40 6.55
C HIS A 45 -2.90 -0.87 5.74
N THR A 46 -3.01 -2.02 6.42
CA THR A 46 -3.00 -3.33 5.79
C THR A 46 -4.42 -3.81 5.54
N MET A 47 -4.66 -4.42 4.38
CA MET A 47 -5.91 -5.09 4.00
C MET A 47 -5.60 -6.54 3.68
N GLU A 48 -6.44 -7.46 4.13
CA GLU A 48 -6.34 -8.88 3.78
C GLU A 48 -7.27 -9.20 2.60
N VAL A 49 -6.76 -9.91 1.60
CA VAL A 49 -7.49 -10.40 0.44
C VAL A 49 -7.07 -11.85 0.23
N ASP A 50 -8.03 -12.79 0.29
CA ASP A 50 -7.79 -14.23 0.13
C ASP A 50 -6.67 -14.81 1.02
N GLY A 51 -6.51 -14.25 2.23
CA GLY A 51 -5.47 -14.67 3.19
C GLY A 51 -4.11 -13.98 3.01
N GLU A 52 -3.96 -13.12 2.01
CA GLU A 52 -2.75 -12.34 1.77
C GLU A 52 -2.94 -10.87 2.18
N LYS A 53 -1.95 -10.31 2.88
CA LYS A 53 -1.96 -8.91 3.33
C LYS A 53 -1.32 -7.99 2.30
N PHE A 54 -2.01 -6.89 2.01
CA PHE A 54 -1.57 -5.83 1.12
C PHE A 54 -1.60 -4.49 1.84
N VAL A 55 -0.73 -3.58 1.43
CA VAL A 55 -0.70 -2.21 1.93
C VAL A 55 -1.56 -1.32 1.04
N ARG A 56 -2.44 -0.53 1.66
CA ARG A 56 -3.25 0.50 1.01
C ARG A 56 -3.10 1.85 1.70
N ALA A 57 -3.25 2.92 0.91
CA ALA A 57 -3.37 4.26 1.45
C ALA A 57 -4.68 4.40 2.23
N ASN A 58 -4.66 5.17 3.31
CA ASN A 58 -5.88 5.50 4.03
C ASN A 58 -6.81 6.30 3.10
N PRO A 59 -8.13 6.04 3.11
CA PRO A 59 -9.07 6.79 2.30
C PRO A 59 -8.97 8.27 2.66
N ASP A 60 -8.70 9.11 1.67
CA ASP A 60 -8.77 10.55 1.85
C ASP A 60 -10.21 11.03 1.59
N ARG A 61 -10.71 11.97 2.40
CA ARG A 61 -12.06 12.54 2.23
C ARG A 61 -12.18 13.40 0.96
N LYS A 62 -11.24 13.28 0.01
CA LYS A 62 -11.23 14.02 -1.24
C LYS A 62 -12.17 13.32 -2.22
N LYS A 63 -13.30 13.96 -2.48
CA LYS A 63 -14.35 13.50 -3.38
C LYS A 63 -13.89 13.20 -4.82
N GLY A 64 -12.70 13.65 -5.23
CA GLY A 64 -12.16 13.45 -6.58
C GLY A 64 -11.88 11.98 -6.95
N ASN A 65 -11.77 11.08 -5.97
CA ASN A 65 -11.53 9.65 -6.17
C ASN A 65 -12.79 8.79 -5.99
N ASN A 66 -13.96 9.38 -5.71
CA ASN A 66 -15.18 8.62 -5.45
C ASN A 66 -15.86 8.21 -6.78
N VAL A 67 -16.32 6.96 -6.84
CA VAL A 67 -16.93 6.36 -8.05
C VAL A 67 -18.34 6.93 -8.32
N ASP A 68 -19.01 7.47 -7.29
CA ASP A 68 -20.29 8.13 -7.46
C ASP A 68 -20.15 9.55 -8.01
N LYS A 69 -20.68 9.76 -9.20
CA LYS A 69 -21.03 11.07 -9.75
C LYS A 69 -22.51 11.09 -10.13
#